data_AF-A0A964HJR2-F1
#
_entry.id   AF-A0A964HJR2-F1
#
_cell.length_a   1.000
_cell.length_b   1.000
_cell.length_c   1.000
_cell.angle_alpha   90.00
_cell.angle_beta   90.00
_cell.angle_gamma   90.00
#
_symmetry.space_group_name_H-M   'P 1'
#
loop_
_entity.id
_entity.type
_entity.pdbx_description
1 polymer ?
#
loop_
_entity_poly.entity_id
_entity_poly.type
_entity_poly.pdbx_seq_one_letter_code
_entity_poly.pdbx_strand_id
1 'polypeptide(L)'
;MLPDYLAKAVPNAQSNRAPWYKNTAPSYAGTFLWIAFYSAIGVGTLTRAPLSLLLLGLAAAGLLCYMFYYVPAMLGMKTGYPLYVVASSTFGVRGGYAMPGLLMGVLQVGWFAVGTMFATKFVLSAFGSQAGPGTLPFIIVGLVWALGMGYVGVQGIKYVARVALLLNSIPLVMLIIVFARTSPGIAQHQV
;
A
#
# COMPACT_ATOMS: atom_id res chain seq x y z
N MET A 1 -34.49 8.69 -3.63
CA MET A 1 -33.62 9.26 -4.68
C MET A 1 -32.17 8.90 -4.36
N LEU A 2 -31.36 8.58 -5.38
CA LEU A 2 -29.92 8.31 -5.20
C LEU A 2 -29.17 9.63 -4.99
N PRO A 3 -28.17 9.69 -4.09
CA PRO A 3 -27.29 10.85 -3.98
C PRO A 3 -26.52 11.12 -5.27
N ASP A 4 -26.20 12.38 -5.52
CA ASP A 4 -25.49 12.87 -6.70
C ASP A 4 -24.20 12.11 -7.02
N TYR A 5 -23.39 11.78 -6.01
CA TYR A 5 -22.11 11.09 -6.23
C TYR A 5 -22.28 9.65 -6.74
N LEU A 6 -23.41 9.01 -6.44
CA LEU A 6 -23.76 7.69 -6.98
C LEU A 6 -24.49 7.81 -8.32
N ALA A 7 -25.39 8.79 -8.45
CA ALA A 7 -26.16 9.01 -9.67
C ALA A 7 -25.28 9.41 -10.87
N LYS A 8 -24.16 10.11 -10.62
CA LYS A 8 -23.21 10.54 -11.65
C LYS A 8 -22.15 9.48 -11.99
N ALA A 9 -22.15 8.33 -11.32
CA ALA A 9 -21.16 7.30 -11.59
C ALA A 9 -21.44 6.64 -12.95
N VAL A 10 -20.42 6.60 -13.81
CA VAL A 10 -20.50 5.96 -15.13
C VAL A 10 -19.60 4.72 -15.13
N PRO A 11 -20.09 3.56 -15.58
CA PRO A 11 -19.27 2.36 -15.61
C PRO A 11 -18.20 2.48 -16.69
N ASN A 12 -17.00 1.99 -16.42
CA ASN A 12 -15.94 1.91 -17.41
C ASN A 12 -16.30 0.89 -18.50
N ALA A 13 -16.26 1.29 -19.77
CA ALA A 13 -16.59 0.43 -20.91
C ALA A 13 -15.67 -0.81 -20.95
N GLN A 14 -16.19 -1.94 -21.44
CA GLN A 14 -15.45 -3.21 -21.45
C GLN A 14 -14.13 -3.13 -22.23
N SER A 15 -14.10 -2.39 -23.34
CA SER A 15 -12.88 -2.14 -24.13
C SER A 15 -11.78 -1.39 -23.36
N ASN A 16 -12.14 -0.64 -22.32
CA ASN A 16 -11.22 0.12 -21.48
C ASN A 16 -10.82 -0.64 -20.20
N ARG A 17 -11.29 -1.87 -20.01
CA ARG A 17 -10.94 -2.70 -18.84
C ARG A 17 -9.68 -3.50 -19.16
N ALA A 18 -8.64 -3.28 -18.37
CA ALA A 18 -7.38 -4.02 -18.50
C ALA A 18 -7.38 -5.26 -17.58
N PRO A 19 -6.71 -6.36 -17.98
CA PRO A 19 -6.51 -7.51 -17.11
C PRO A 19 -5.62 -7.14 -15.92
N TRP A 20 -5.84 -7.83 -14.79
CA TRP A 20 -5.25 -7.51 -13.49
C TRP A 20 -3.72 -7.39 -13.50
N TYR A 21 -3.04 -8.19 -14.32
CA TYR A 21 -1.57 -8.20 -14.43
C TYR A 21 -1.00 -6.92 -15.07
N LYS A 22 -1.81 -6.12 -15.78
CA LYS A 22 -1.37 -4.85 -16.39
C LYS A 22 -1.58 -3.63 -15.49
N ASN A 23 -2.39 -3.74 -14.44
CA ASN A 23 -2.78 -2.60 -13.60
C ASN A 23 -2.65 -2.90 -12.10
N THR A 24 -3.44 -3.82 -11.58
CA THR A 24 -3.58 -4.11 -10.16
C THR A 24 -2.32 -4.77 -9.63
N ALA A 25 -1.84 -5.83 -10.28
CA ALA A 25 -0.65 -6.57 -9.84
C ALA A 25 0.57 -5.67 -9.64
N PRO A 26 1.00 -4.86 -10.63
CA PRO A 26 2.18 -4.00 -10.45
C PRO A 26 1.96 -2.90 -9.41
N SER A 27 0.74 -2.40 -9.26
CA SER A 27 0.42 -1.38 -8.23
C SER A 27 0.57 -1.96 -6.82
N TYR A 28 0.02 -3.15 -6.57
CA TYR A 28 0.13 -3.83 -5.28
C TYR A 28 1.55 -4.33 -4.99
N ALA A 29 2.26 -4.81 -6.01
CA ALA A 29 3.67 -5.19 -5.86
C ALA A 29 4.50 -4.03 -5.29
N GLY A 30 4.25 -2.80 -5.74
CA GLY A 30 4.90 -1.62 -5.17
C GLY A 30 4.57 -1.36 -3.70
N THR A 31 3.30 -1.52 -3.32
CA THR A 31 2.88 -1.41 -1.92
C THR A 31 3.58 -2.45 -1.04
N PHE A 32 3.68 -3.70 -1.48
CA PHE A 32 4.31 -4.76 -0.68
C PHE A 32 5.84 -4.68 -0.66
N LEU A 33 6.45 -4.17 -1.74
CA LEU A 33 7.89 -3.90 -1.80
C LEU A 33 8.28 -2.62 -1.06
N TRP A 34 7.33 -1.87 -0.50
CA TRP A 34 7.64 -0.67 0.25
C TRP A 34 8.32 -0.99 1.58
N ILE A 35 9.39 -0.24 1.88
CA ILE A 35 10.24 -0.43 3.06
C ILE A 35 9.51 -0.46 4.40
N ALA A 36 8.44 0.31 4.58
CA ALA A 36 7.67 0.26 5.82
C ALA A 36 7.03 -1.12 6.05
N PHE A 37 6.57 -1.81 4.99
CA PHE A 37 5.98 -3.13 5.10
C PHE A 37 7.00 -4.18 5.52
N TYR A 38 8.09 -4.34 4.76
CA TYR A 38 9.04 -5.41 5.06
C TYR A 38 9.91 -5.10 6.29
N SER A 39 10.12 -3.83 6.65
CA SER A 39 10.81 -3.49 7.90
C SER A 39 9.96 -3.83 9.13
N ALA A 40 8.64 -3.65 9.05
CA ALA A 40 7.73 -3.94 10.15
C ALA A 40 7.35 -5.43 10.25
N ILE A 41 7.25 -6.16 9.13
CA ILE A 41 6.75 -7.54 9.13
C ILE A 41 7.63 -8.50 9.94
N GLY A 42 8.92 -8.19 10.09
CA GLY A 42 9.86 -9.00 10.86
C GLY A 42 9.91 -8.68 12.36
N VAL A 43 9.37 -7.53 12.78
CA VAL A 43 9.44 -7.07 14.17
C VAL A 43 8.47 -7.86 15.03
N GLY A 44 9.02 -8.66 15.96
CA GLY A 44 8.23 -9.40 16.95
C GLY A 44 7.49 -10.62 16.40
N THR A 45 7.74 -11.02 15.16
CA THR A 45 7.12 -12.15 14.45
C THR A 45 8.11 -13.29 14.19
N LEU A 46 9.33 -12.98 13.73
CA LEU A 46 10.32 -13.98 13.31
C LEU A 46 10.79 -14.88 14.46
N THR A 47 10.78 -14.38 15.70
CA THR A 47 11.20 -15.12 16.90
C THR A 47 10.05 -15.86 17.59
N ARG A 48 8.86 -15.94 16.97
CA ARG A 48 7.67 -16.51 17.62
C ARG A 48 7.39 -17.95 17.24
N ALA A 49 7.93 -18.42 16.12
CA ALA A 49 7.61 -19.71 15.55
C ALA A 49 8.68 -20.13 14.53
N PRO A 50 8.85 -21.44 14.27
CA PRO A 50 9.81 -21.90 13.28
C PRO A 50 9.44 -21.37 11.89
N LEU A 51 10.44 -21.17 11.03
CA LEU A 51 10.26 -20.58 9.70
C LEU A 51 9.14 -21.26 8.89
N SER A 52 9.04 -22.59 8.96
CA SER A 52 7.99 -23.35 8.26
C SER A 52 6.58 -22.94 8.68
N LEU A 53 6.35 -22.72 9.99
CA LEU A 53 5.06 -22.30 10.52
C LEU A 53 4.76 -20.84 10.17
N LEU A 54 5.77 -19.98 10.17
CA LEU A 54 5.63 -18.59 9.71
C LEU A 54 5.24 -18.52 8.22
N LEU A 55 5.87 -19.35 7.38
CA LEU A 55 5.54 -19.45 5.94
C LEU A 55 4.13 -20.02 5.73
N LEU A 56 3.72 -21.02 6.51
CA LEU A 56 2.35 -21.54 6.47
C LEU A 56 1.34 -20.45 6.88
N GLY A 57 1.64 -19.69 7.93
CA GLY A 57 0.81 -18.56 8.37
C GLY A 57 0.69 -17.49 7.29
N LEU A 58 1.78 -17.16 6.60
CA LEU A 58 1.79 -16.23 5.46
C LEU A 58 0.93 -16.75 4.30
N ALA A 59 1.04 -18.04 3.97
CA ALA A 59 0.23 -18.66 2.92
C ALA A 59 -1.27 -18.65 3.28
N ALA A 60 -1.61 -18.99 4.53
CA ALA A 60 -2.98 -18.97 5.02
C ALA A 60 -3.56 -17.54 5.01
N ALA A 61 -2.79 -16.55 5.45
CA ALA A 61 -3.19 -15.14 5.39
C ALA A 61 -3.44 -14.69 3.95
N GLY A 62 -2.54 -15.04 3.02
CA GLY A 62 -2.70 -14.74 1.59
C GLY A 62 -3.97 -15.36 1.00
N LEU A 63 -4.27 -16.61 1.35
CA LEU A 63 -5.50 -17.28 0.92
C LEU A 63 -6.75 -16.59 1.47
N LEU A 64 -6.76 -16.24 2.76
CA LEU A 64 -7.87 -15.50 3.37
C LEU A 64 -8.07 -14.13 2.70
N CYS A 65 -7.00 -13.38 2.48
CA CYS A 65 -7.06 -12.11 1.75
C CYS A 65 -7.65 -12.28 0.35
N TYR A 66 -7.23 -13.32 -0.38
CA TYR A 66 -7.80 -13.62 -1.70
C TYR A 66 -9.30 -13.92 -1.61
N MET A 67 -9.73 -14.73 -0.66
CA MET A 67 -11.15 -15.07 -0.46
C MET A 67 -12.02 -13.83 -0.20
N PHE A 68 -11.55 -12.90 0.63
CA PHE A 68 -12.27 -11.65 0.90
C PHE A 68 -12.22 -10.65 -0.26
N TYR A 69 -11.14 -10.66 -1.04
CA TYR A 69 -10.95 -9.75 -2.18
C TYR A 69 -11.73 -10.18 -3.42
N TYR A 70 -11.86 -11.49 -3.66
CA TYR A 70 -12.31 -12.04 -4.94
C TYR A 70 -13.70 -11.54 -5.34
N VAL A 71 -14.69 -11.67 -4.46
CA VAL A 71 -16.08 -11.28 -4.77
C VAL A 71 -16.21 -9.79 -5.13
N PRO A 72 -15.78 -8.83 -4.28
CA PRO A 72 -15.91 -7.41 -4.61
C PRO A 72 -15.07 -7.01 -5.83
N ALA A 73 -13.89 -7.62 -6.03
CA ALA A 73 -13.07 -7.37 -7.22
C ALA A 73 -13.77 -7.82 -8.51
N MET A 74 -14.39 -9.00 -8.50
CA MET A 74 -15.13 -9.51 -9.66
C MET A 74 -16.39 -8.71 -9.93
N LEU A 75 -17.08 -8.19 -8.90
CA LEU A 75 -18.20 -7.27 -9.08
C LEU A 75 -17.77 -5.98 -9.77
N GLY A 76 -16.66 -5.37 -9.34
CA GLY A 76 -16.09 -4.19 -10.00
C GLY A 76 -15.70 -4.47 -11.45
N MET A 77 -15.05 -5.61 -11.73
CA MET A 77 -14.64 -6.00 -13.08
C MET A 77 -15.83 -6.27 -14.02
N LYS A 78 -16.88 -6.93 -13.53
CA LYS A 78 -18.09 -7.24 -14.32
C LYS A 78 -18.92 -6.00 -14.59
N THR A 79 -19.12 -5.15 -13.58
CA THR A 79 -19.98 -3.97 -13.69
C THR A 79 -19.27 -2.77 -14.29
N GLY A 80 -17.95 -2.66 -14.13
CA GLY A 80 -17.15 -1.50 -14.52
C GLY A 80 -17.30 -0.31 -13.58
N TYR A 81 -18.03 -0.45 -12.46
CA TYR A 81 -18.21 0.62 -11.50
C TYR A 81 -17.07 0.69 -10.48
N PRO A 82 -16.77 1.90 -9.96
CA PRO A 82 -15.74 2.08 -8.95
C PRO A 82 -16.15 1.51 -7.58
N LEU A 83 -15.16 1.34 -6.70
CA LEU A 83 -15.32 0.73 -5.38
C LEU A 83 -16.46 1.32 -4.55
N TYR A 84 -16.65 2.64 -4.58
CA TYR A 84 -17.69 3.29 -3.77
C TYR A 84 -19.12 2.92 -4.22
N VAL A 85 -19.34 2.63 -5.50
CA VAL A 85 -20.64 2.15 -6.01
C VAL A 85 -20.83 0.68 -5.65
N VAL A 86 -19.80 -0.15 -5.90
CA VAL A 86 -19.84 -1.57 -5.56
C VAL A 86 -20.12 -1.75 -4.07
N ALA A 87 -19.46 -0.99 -3.22
CA ALA A 87 -19.69 -1.05 -1.79
C ALA A 87 -21.05 -0.48 -1.36
N SER A 88 -21.54 0.59 -1.99
CA SER A 88 -22.89 1.09 -1.71
C SER A 88 -23.98 0.08 -2.09
N SER A 89 -23.71 -0.82 -3.03
CA SER A 89 -24.63 -1.93 -3.36
C SER A 89 -24.70 -3.00 -2.25
N THR A 90 -23.66 -3.13 -1.43
CA THR A 90 -23.58 -4.10 -0.32
C THR A 90 -24.02 -3.50 1.01
N PHE A 91 -23.59 -2.26 1.30
CA PHE A 91 -23.80 -1.60 2.60
C PHE A 91 -24.91 -0.54 2.59
N GLY A 92 -25.56 -0.33 1.44
CA GLY A 92 -26.46 0.78 1.22
C GLY A 92 -25.73 2.13 1.13
N VAL A 93 -26.48 3.20 0.87
CA VAL A 93 -25.93 4.55 0.66
C VAL A 93 -25.15 5.07 1.87
N ARG A 94 -25.70 4.93 3.08
CA ARG A 94 -25.07 5.41 4.31
C ARG A 94 -23.86 4.57 4.69
N GLY A 95 -23.97 3.24 4.57
CA GLY A 95 -22.87 2.33 4.87
C GLY A 95 -21.71 2.43 3.87
N GLY A 96 -22.02 2.61 2.58
CA GLY A 96 -21.03 2.85 1.52
C GLY A 96 -20.28 4.17 1.68
N TYR A 97 -20.94 5.22 2.20
CA TYR A 97 -20.28 6.48 2.53
C TYR A 97 -19.35 6.35 3.76
N ALA A 98 -19.81 5.68 4.81
CA ALA A 98 -19.04 5.54 6.05
C ALA A 98 -17.83 4.61 5.90
N MET A 99 -18.04 3.38 5.41
CA MET A 99 -17.01 2.34 5.40
C MET A 99 -15.97 2.56 4.28
N PRO A 100 -16.30 2.46 2.98
CA PRO A 100 -15.33 2.76 1.93
C PRO A 100 -15.00 4.23 1.74
N GLY A 101 -15.90 5.16 2.10
CA GLY A 101 -15.65 6.58 1.91
C GLY A 101 -14.77 7.14 3.02
N LEU A 102 -15.37 7.35 4.19
CA LEU A 102 -14.71 8.04 5.30
C LEU A 102 -13.57 7.22 5.91
N LEU A 103 -13.79 5.94 6.21
CA LEU A 103 -12.77 5.12 6.87
C LEU A 103 -11.56 4.85 5.97
N MET A 104 -11.76 4.60 4.67
CA MET A 104 -10.62 4.53 3.74
C MET A 104 -9.93 5.88 3.59
N GLY A 105 -10.66 7.01 3.58
CA GLY A 105 -10.07 8.34 3.55
C GLY A 105 -9.13 8.60 4.72
N VAL A 106 -9.59 8.31 5.94
CA VAL A 106 -8.76 8.41 7.16
C VAL A 106 -7.56 7.48 7.09
N LEU A 107 -7.76 6.25 6.61
CA LEU A 107 -6.69 5.28 6.45
C LEU A 107 -5.60 5.80 5.47
N GLN A 108 -5.98 6.48 4.39
CA GLN A 108 -5.02 7.06 3.46
C GLN A 108 -4.21 8.20 4.09
N VAL A 109 -4.82 9.02 4.95
CA VAL A 109 -4.09 10.03 5.72
C VAL A 109 -3.05 9.35 6.63
N GLY A 110 -3.44 8.26 7.29
CA GLY A 110 -2.52 7.45 8.11
C GLY A 110 -1.34 6.92 7.30
N TRP A 111 -1.58 6.31 6.14
CA TRP A 111 -0.51 5.80 5.28
C TRP A 111 0.39 6.90 4.74
N PHE A 112 -0.16 8.05 4.38
CA PHE A 112 0.61 9.20 3.94
C PHE A 112 1.54 9.72 5.05
N ALA A 113 1.05 9.74 6.30
CA ALA A 113 1.86 10.11 7.47
C ALA A 113 3.01 9.10 7.71
N VAL A 114 2.74 7.79 7.61
CA VAL A 114 3.79 6.76 7.73
C VAL A 114 4.83 6.92 6.62
N GLY A 115 4.39 7.13 5.37
CA GLY A 115 5.27 7.42 4.24
C GLY A 115 6.19 8.61 4.50
N THR A 116 5.62 9.71 4.97
CA THR A 116 6.36 10.93 5.32
C THR A 116 7.37 10.66 6.43
N MET A 117 7.01 9.90 7.46
CA MET A 117 7.90 9.57 8.57
C MET A 117 9.13 8.78 8.10
N PHE A 118 8.94 7.75 7.28
CA PHE A 118 10.06 6.97 6.74
C PHE A 118 10.94 7.79 5.81
N ALA A 119 10.35 8.57 4.89
CA ALA A 119 11.09 9.43 4.00
C ALA A 119 11.95 10.45 4.77
N THR A 120 11.38 11.09 5.79
CA THR A 120 12.07 12.05 6.65
C THR A 120 13.25 11.40 7.37
N LYS A 121 13.05 10.21 7.95
CA LYS A 121 14.13 9.45 8.59
C LYS A 121 15.27 9.16 7.62
N PHE A 122 14.98 8.66 6.42
CA PHE A 122 16.03 8.34 5.45
C PHE A 122 16.78 9.58 4.95
N VAL A 123 16.06 10.68 4.70
CA VAL A 123 16.71 11.95 4.32
C VAL A 123 17.66 12.40 5.42
N LEU A 124 17.22 12.44 6.67
CA LEU A 124 18.06 12.87 7.79
C LEU A 124 19.24 11.92 8.04
N SER A 125 19.02 10.60 7.96
CA SER A 125 20.08 9.61 8.09
C SER A 125 21.11 9.72 6.97
N ALA A 126 20.71 10.07 5.74
CA ALA A 126 21.64 10.31 4.64
C ALA A 126 22.59 11.49 4.90
N PHE A 127 22.15 12.48 5.70
CA PHE A 127 22.98 13.60 6.16
C PHE A 127 23.65 13.36 7.52
N GLY A 128 23.64 12.13 8.03
CA GLY A 128 24.24 11.78 9.32
C GLY A 128 23.51 12.35 10.55
N SER A 129 22.30 12.88 10.37
CA SER A 129 21.50 13.44 11.45
C SER A 129 20.73 12.35 12.20
N GLN A 130 20.78 12.40 13.54
CA GLN A 130 20.00 11.54 14.43
C GLN A 130 18.68 12.20 14.89
N ALA A 131 18.26 13.29 14.21
CA ALA A 131 17.04 14.00 14.52
C ALA A 131 15.81 13.09 14.34
N GLY A 132 15.11 12.81 15.45
CA GLY A 132 13.94 11.95 15.49
C GLY A 132 12.61 12.71 15.50
N PRO A 133 11.47 11.99 15.54
CA PRO A 133 10.15 12.60 15.71
C PRO A 133 10.11 13.58 16.89
N GLY A 134 9.50 14.74 16.69
CA GLY A 134 9.42 15.80 17.70
C GLY A 134 10.59 16.79 17.71
N THR A 135 11.65 16.53 16.93
CA THR A 135 12.75 17.49 16.76
C THR A 135 12.48 18.46 15.61
N LEU A 136 13.02 19.68 15.71
CA LEU A 136 12.83 20.72 14.69
C LEU A 136 13.30 20.29 13.29
N PRO A 137 14.48 19.66 13.10
CA PRO A 137 14.91 19.21 11.78
C PRO A 137 13.96 18.16 11.17
N PHE A 138 13.43 17.26 12.00
CA PHE A 138 12.46 16.26 11.57
C PHE A 138 11.15 16.88 11.10
N ILE A 139 10.63 17.87 11.83
CA ILE A 139 9.40 18.57 11.47
C ILE A 139 9.58 19.31 10.14
N ILE A 140 10.68 20.05 9.99
CA ILE A 140 10.95 20.83 8.77
C ILE A 140 11.07 19.92 7.55
N VAL A 141 11.92 18.88 7.62
CA VAL A 141 12.12 17.97 6.50
C VAL A 141 10.83 17.22 6.18
N GLY A 142 10.08 16.78 7.20
CA GLY A 142 8.80 16.11 7.01
C GLY A 142 7.75 16.99 6.37
N LEU A 143 7.63 18.26 6.77
CA LEU A 143 6.71 19.22 6.15
C LEU A 143 7.08 19.49 4.70
N VAL A 144 8.36 19.74 4.42
CA VAL A 144 8.84 19.97 3.05
C VAL A 144 8.53 18.77 2.16
N TRP A 145 8.80 17.55 2.65
CA TRP A 145 8.52 16.33 1.90
C TRP A 145 7.02 16.11 1.69
N ALA A 146 6.21 16.23 2.75
CA ALA A 146 4.76 16.01 2.69
C ALA A 146 4.06 17.02 1.79
N LEU A 147 4.37 18.30 1.90
CA LEU A 147 3.78 19.34 1.06
C LEU A 147 4.23 19.18 -0.40
N GLY A 148 5.53 18.89 -0.62
CA GLY A 148 6.08 18.65 -1.95
C GLY A 148 5.42 17.45 -2.65
N MET A 149 5.39 16.29 -1.99
CA MET A 149 4.80 15.09 -2.57
C MET A 149 3.28 15.14 -2.64
N GLY A 150 2.62 15.83 -1.70
CA GLY A 150 1.20 16.12 -1.76
C GLY A 150 0.84 16.96 -2.98
N TYR A 151 1.63 18.02 -3.26
CA TYR A 151 1.46 18.84 -4.47
C TYR A 151 1.68 18.02 -5.75
N VAL A 152 2.72 17.20 -5.83
CA VAL A 152 2.96 16.30 -6.98
C VAL A 152 1.79 15.34 -7.17
N GLY A 153 1.22 14.81 -6.08
CA GLY A 153 0.04 13.96 -6.11
C GLY A 153 -1.18 14.66 -6.73
N VAL A 154 -1.41 15.92 -6.35
CA VAL A 154 -2.51 16.75 -6.90
C VAL A 154 -2.28 17.08 -8.39
N GLN A 155 -1.05 17.42 -8.78
CA GLN A 155 -0.72 17.84 -10.14
C GLN A 155 -0.73 16.69 -11.17
N GLY A 156 -0.55 15.44 -10.76
CA GLY A 156 -0.75 14.34 -11.69
C GLY A 156 -0.34 12.97 -11.20
N ILE A 157 -1.30 12.26 -10.60
CA ILE A 157 -1.16 10.83 -10.28
C ILE A 157 -0.80 9.98 -11.51
N LYS A 158 -1.16 10.44 -12.72
CA LYS A 158 -0.81 9.77 -13.99
C LYS A 158 0.70 9.75 -14.26
N TYR A 159 1.44 10.79 -13.85
CA TYR A 159 2.90 10.82 -13.99
C TYR A 159 3.56 9.96 -12.92
N VAL A 160 3.08 10.06 -11.67
CA VAL A 160 3.54 9.21 -10.57
C VAL A 160 3.37 7.73 -10.89
N ALA A 161 2.22 7.34 -11.47
CA ALA A 161 1.93 5.95 -11.83
C ALA A 161 2.91 5.37 -12.87
N ARG A 162 3.42 6.20 -13.81
CA ARG A 162 4.40 5.75 -14.80
C ARG A 162 5.78 5.48 -14.20
N VAL A 163 6.16 6.26 -13.18
CA VAL A 163 7.48 6.17 -12.54
C VAL A 163 7.46 5.19 -11.37
N ALA A 164 6.33 4.99 -10.71
CA ALA A 164 6.17 4.08 -9.57
C ALA A 164 6.62 2.65 -9.89
N LEU A 165 6.34 2.15 -11.09
CA LEU A 165 6.77 0.83 -11.55
C LEU A 165 8.30 0.69 -11.57
N LEU A 166 9.03 1.71 -12.01
CA LEU A 166 10.49 1.74 -11.99
C LEU A 166 11.01 1.85 -10.56
N LEU A 167 10.38 2.68 -9.72
CA LEU A 167 10.78 2.85 -8.33
C LEU A 167 10.62 1.56 -7.52
N ASN A 168 9.65 0.72 -7.84
CA ASN A 168 9.46 -0.59 -7.19
C ASN A 168 10.61 -1.57 -7.46
N SER A 169 11.37 -1.38 -8.54
CA SER A 169 12.56 -2.22 -8.80
C SER A 169 13.68 -1.99 -7.79
N ILE A 170 13.79 -0.78 -7.22
CA ILE A 170 14.83 -0.44 -6.25
C ILE A 170 14.67 -1.25 -4.95
N PRO A 171 13.52 -1.24 -4.25
CA PRO A 171 13.33 -2.08 -3.09
C PRO A 171 13.47 -3.57 -3.39
N LEU A 172 13.06 -4.04 -4.57
CA LEU A 172 13.24 -5.44 -4.97
C LEU A 172 14.73 -5.81 -5.01
N VAL A 173 15.55 -4.99 -5.65
CA VAL A 173 17.01 -5.20 -5.69
C VAL A 173 17.60 -5.17 -4.28
N MET A 174 17.17 -4.23 -3.43
CA MET A 174 17.61 -4.18 -2.03
C MET A 174 17.27 -5.47 -1.28
N LEU A 175 16.05 -6.00 -1.43
CA LEU A 175 15.63 -7.24 -0.79
C LEU A 175 16.44 -8.45 -1.29
N ILE A 176 16.74 -8.53 -2.58
CA ILE A 176 17.60 -9.58 -3.15
C ILE A 176 19.00 -9.51 -2.55
N ILE A 177 19.58 -8.31 -2.44
CA ILE A 177 20.91 -8.12 -1.84
C ILE A 177 20.90 -8.55 -0.38
N VAL A 178 19.93 -8.07 0.41
CA VAL A 178 19.81 -8.44 1.83
C VAL A 178 19.65 -9.95 1.97
N PHE A 179 18.74 -10.56 1.21
CA PHE A 179 18.53 -12.00 1.22
C PHE A 179 19.80 -12.78 0.89
N ALA A 180 20.55 -12.39 -0.15
CA ALA A 180 21.80 -13.03 -0.51
C ALA A 180 22.87 -12.95 0.60
N ARG A 181 22.87 -11.85 1.37
CA ARG A 181 23.78 -11.67 2.52
C ARG A 181 23.34 -12.44 3.77
N THR A 182 22.05 -12.65 3.96
CA THR A 182 21.50 -13.28 5.17
C THR A 182 21.13 -14.76 4.98
N SER A 183 21.05 -15.26 3.75
CA SER A 183 20.61 -16.63 3.46
C SER A 183 21.41 -17.74 4.15
N PRO A 184 22.73 -17.62 4.42
CA PRO A 184 23.45 -18.65 5.17
C PRO A 184 22.95 -18.81 6.61
N GLY A 185 22.38 -17.75 7.19
CA GLY A 185 21.84 -17.75 8.55
C GLY A 185 20.47 -18.42 8.68
N ILE A 186 19.78 -18.73 7.57
CA ILE A 186 18.43 -19.33 7.60
C ILE A 186 18.47 -20.72 8.28
N ALA A 187 19.49 -21.52 7.98
CA ALA A 187 19.65 -22.85 8.57
C ALA A 187 19.98 -22.80 10.07
N GLN A 188 20.44 -21.64 10.56
CA GLN A 188 20.83 -21.42 11.96
C GLN A 188 19.70 -20.77 12.77
N HIS A 189 18.56 -20.46 12.15
CA HIS A 189 17.44 -19.82 12.82
C HIS A 189 16.79 -20.78 13.82
N GLN A 190 16.91 -20.44 15.10
CA GLN A 190 16.27 -21.12 16.23
C GLN A 190 15.27 -20.17 16.89
N VAL A 191 14.20 -20.73 17.43
CA VAL A 191 13.09 -20.03 18.10
C VAL A 191 13.24 -20.18 19.59
#